data_AF-A0A7S3Z0H5-F1
#
_entry.id   AF-A0A7S3Z0H5-F1
#
_cell.length_a   1.000
_cell.length_b   1.000
_cell.length_c   1.000
_cell.angle_alpha   90.00
_cell.angle_beta   90.00
_cell.angle_gamma   90.00
#
_symmetry.space_group_name_H-M   'P 1'
#
loop_
_entity.id
_entity.type
_entity.pdbx_description
1 polymer ?
#
loop_
_entity_poly.entity_id
_entity_poly.type
_entity_poly.pdbx_seq_one_letter_code
_entity_poly.pdbx_strand_id
1 'polypeptide(L)'
;MDSKGCRLDAKQRTWLGDGLSPDKIQKMLTEESDLRLVLRMMEANNAPKGAVAALYHVFERGGRADFLIRVAVAMEVHGARGEAMILRGENSLSKIALAATEGYENKIGPSVDAIVSEYLESPNLPAAPSPDHEVVKNFSVKILAAALLEPPPRAFSAFVASLLTNVNIKFPKKHLRVCAGHLFLRVLCPRILRVTTNDTTTKDKKEAPEEHRRRKLILSKALQAIFLPSSAKPPPPYTVPHRKTLHKYLLRILDEGSKINNPRASSINSAENGRSPPSKETKGDVDWGKDTETIASYLESLLGSSRPVSKTPKDTVIKVMTGQMKQMLGIEMEDAEIQHKIYFGGIVVGLLTLFILRSWATLQFNED
;
A
#
# COMPACT_ATOMS: atom_id res chain seq x y z
N MET A 1 19.59 7.66 29.02
CA MET A 1 19.09 7.69 27.63
C MET A 1 18.83 9.13 27.27
N ASP A 2 19.62 9.69 26.34
CA ASP A 2 19.50 11.08 25.91
C ASP A 2 18.13 11.37 25.30
N SER A 3 17.35 12.23 25.95
CA SER A 3 16.10 12.78 25.46
C SER A 3 16.38 13.84 24.38
N LYS A 4 16.94 13.40 23.25
CA LYS A 4 16.79 14.14 21.98
C LYS A 4 15.33 13.99 21.52
N GLY A 5 14.42 14.58 22.29
CA GLY A 5 13.03 14.75 21.90
C GLY A 5 12.99 15.46 20.57
N CYS A 6 12.11 14.99 19.67
CA CYS A 6 11.85 15.54 18.36
C CYS A 6 11.77 17.08 18.43
N ARG A 7 12.89 17.77 18.15
CA ARG A 7 12.93 19.24 18.14
C ARG A 7 12.42 19.67 16.78
N LEU A 8 11.18 20.14 16.77
CA LEU A 8 10.58 20.77 15.61
C LEU A 8 11.28 22.11 15.36
N ASP A 9 11.74 22.34 14.13
CA ASP A 9 12.28 23.64 13.75
C ASP A 9 11.19 24.74 13.83
N ALA A 10 11.58 26.01 13.77
CA ALA A 10 10.62 27.12 13.90
C ALA A 10 9.49 27.06 12.85
N LYS A 11 9.79 26.64 11.61
CA LYS A 11 8.78 26.52 10.54
C LYS A 11 7.82 25.35 10.80
N GLN A 12 8.33 24.22 11.30
CA GLN A 12 7.52 23.06 11.69
C GLN A 12 6.62 23.37 12.89
N ARG A 13 7.11 24.16 13.85
CA ARG A 13 6.33 24.62 15.00
C ARG A 13 5.21 25.57 14.59
N THR A 14 5.47 26.57 13.75
CA THR A 14 4.41 27.46 13.24
C THR A 14 3.35 26.67 12.47
N TRP A 15 3.75 25.63 11.72
CA TRP A 15 2.83 24.77 10.98
C TRP A 15 1.90 23.94 11.89
N LEU A 16 2.42 23.40 13.00
CA LEU A 16 1.66 22.58 13.96
C LEU A 16 0.98 23.42 15.07
N GLY A 17 1.48 24.64 15.33
CA GLY A 17 1.40 25.31 16.63
C GLY A 17 0.21 26.25 16.89
N ASP A 18 -0.51 26.71 15.87
CA ASP A 18 -1.73 27.54 16.10
C ASP A 18 -3.03 26.71 15.92
N GLY A 19 -2.93 25.51 15.34
CA GLY A 19 -4.08 24.71 14.94
C GLY A 19 -4.37 23.47 15.79
N LEU A 20 -3.37 22.87 16.44
CA LEU A 20 -3.45 21.56 17.11
C LEU A 20 -3.28 21.68 18.63
N SER A 21 -4.35 22.09 19.33
CA SER A 21 -4.38 21.99 20.79
C SER A 21 -4.30 20.52 21.24
N PRO A 22 -3.84 20.22 22.47
CA PRO A 22 -3.84 18.86 23.02
C PRO A 22 -5.19 18.15 22.87
N ASP A 23 -6.30 18.88 23.08
CA ASP A 23 -7.65 18.35 22.91
C ASP A 23 -7.96 17.97 21.45
N LYS A 24 -7.51 18.77 20.47
CA LYS A 24 -7.63 18.43 19.06
C LYS A 24 -6.78 17.22 18.69
N ILE A 25 -5.58 17.09 19.26
CA ILE A 25 -4.74 15.90 19.08
C ILE A 25 -5.45 14.66 19.66
N GLN A 26 -6.02 14.77 20.84
CA GLN A 26 -6.77 13.69 21.46
C GLN A 26 -8.00 13.29 20.64
N LYS A 27 -8.75 14.27 20.09
CA LYS A 27 -9.85 14.02 19.15
C LYS A 27 -9.39 13.34 17.86
N MET A 28 -8.31 13.81 17.23
CA MET A 28 -7.73 13.16 16.04
C MET A 28 -7.28 11.72 16.31
N LEU A 29 -6.80 11.44 17.53
CA LEU A 29 -6.41 10.08 17.93
C LEU A 29 -7.63 9.15 17.99
N THR A 30 -8.85 9.68 18.16
CA THR A 30 -10.07 8.88 18.32
C THR A 30 -11.00 8.91 17.10
N GLU A 31 -11.10 10.04 16.39
CA GLU A 31 -12.08 10.30 15.35
C GLU A 31 -11.48 10.28 13.94
N GLU A 32 -12.02 9.42 13.08
CA GLU A 32 -11.51 9.23 11.72
C GLU A 32 -11.80 10.43 10.79
N SER A 33 -12.94 11.09 10.95
CA SER A 33 -13.32 12.28 10.19
C SER A 33 -12.31 13.41 10.37
N ASP A 34 -11.92 13.67 11.62
CA ASP A 34 -10.97 14.72 11.98
C ASP A 34 -9.58 14.40 11.44
N LEU A 35 -9.15 13.15 11.59
CA LEU A 35 -7.87 12.69 11.05
C LEU A 35 -7.82 12.83 9.52
N ARG A 36 -8.89 12.44 8.80
CA ARG A 36 -8.98 12.61 7.35
C ARG A 36 -8.87 14.08 6.95
N LEU A 37 -9.53 14.99 7.68
CA LEU A 37 -9.45 16.42 7.43
C LEU A 37 -8.01 16.93 7.58
N VAL A 38 -7.32 16.57 8.67
CA VAL A 38 -5.93 16.98 8.90
C VAL A 38 -5.00 16.45 7.82
N LEU A 39 -5.13 15.18 7.43
CA LEU A 39 -4.33 14.61 6.35
C LEU A 39 -4.57 15.32 5.00
N ARG A 40 -5.81 15.72 4.69
CA ARG A 40 -6.11 16.52 3.49
C ARG A 40 -5.48 17.91 3.56
N MET A 41 -5.53 18.57 4.73
CA MET A 41 -4.88 19.86 4.93
C MET A 41 -3.36 19.74 4.80
N MET A 42 -2.76 18.68 5.33
CA MET A 42 -1.33 18.39 5.16
C MET A 42 -0.97 18.25 3.69
N GLU A 43 -1.79 17.54 2.90
CA GLU A 43 -1.54 17.41 1.46
C GLU A 43 -1.73 18.71 0.70
N ALA A 44 -2.82 19.44 0.94
CA ALA A 44 -3.09 20.70 0.27
C ALA A 44 -1.98 21.73 0.51
N ASN A 45 -1.30 21.67 1.66
CA ASN A 45 -0.23 22.58 2.05
C ASN A 45 1.18 21.99 1.90
N ASN A 46 1.34 20.83 1.24
CA ASN A 46 2.63 20.14 1.07
C ASN A 46 3.43 20.03 2.38
N ALA A 47 2.80 19.46 3.42
CA ALA A 47 3.38 19.42 4.76
C ALA A 47 4.85 18.95 4.76
N PRO A 48 5.72 19.65 5.51
CA PRO A 48 7.14 19.32 5.56
C PRO A 48 7.33 17.92 6.15
N LYS A 49 8.38 17.22 5.69
CA LYS A 49 8.69 15.85 6.15
C LYS A 49 8.74 15.73 7.67
N GLY A 50 9.28 16.74 8.36
CA GLY A 50 9.32 16.78 9.82
C GLY A 50 7.95 16.82 10.49
N ALA A 51 6.97 17.53 9.93
CA ALA A 51 5.61 17.57 10.47
C ALA A 51 4.89 16.22 10.30
N VAL A 52 5.10 15.55 9.16
CA VAL A 52 4.56 14.20 8.94
C VAL A 52 5.17 13.18 9.92
N ALA A 53 6.49 13.22 10.11
CA ALA A 53 7.17 12.36 11.07
C ALA A 53 6.69 12.63 12.51
N ALA A 54 6.48 13.89 12.88
CA ALA A 54 5.96 14.26 14.18
C ALA A 54 4.54 13.72 14.40
N LEU A 55 3.65 13.86 13.42
CA LEU A 55 2.31 13.28 13.47
C LEU A 55 2.37 11.75 13.66
N TYR A 56 3.21 11.07 12.88
CA TYR A 56 3.41 9.63 13.01
C TYR A 56 3.87 9.25 14.43
N HIS A 57 4.87 9.93 14.98
CA HIS A 57 5.36 9.65 16.34
C HIS A 57 4.33 9.94 17.43
N VAL A 58 3.46 10.95 17.27
CA VAL A 58 2.37 11.21 18.21
C VAL A 58 1.39 10.04 18.23
N PHE A 59 0.99 9.54 17.06
CA PHE A 59 0.11 8.37 16.96
C PHE A 59 0.80 7.09 17.43
N GLU A 60 2.09 6.93 17.16
CA GLU A 60 2.90 5.82 17.67
C GLU A 60 2.96 5.79 19.19
N ARG A 61 3.27 6.92 19.84
CA ARG A 61 3.27 7.06 21.31
C ARG A 61 1.89 6.88 21.92
N GLY A 62 0.84 7.28 21.20
CA GLY A 62 -0.54 7.05 21.58
C GLY A 62 -1.03 5.61 21.36
N GLY A 63 -0.19 4.70 20.83
CA GLY A 63 -0.59 3.33 20.52
C GLY A 63 -1.62 3.22 19.38
N ARG A 64 -1.66 4.24 18.50
CA ARG A 64 -2.64 4.42 17.41
C ARG A 64 -1.98 4.57 16.03
N ALA A 65 -0.69 4.24 15.88
CA ALA A 65 0.00 4.33 14.59
C ALA A 65 -0.70 3.51 13.48
N ASP A 66 -1.24 2.34 13.82
CA ASP A 66 -2.04 1.49 12.92
C ASP A 66 -3.29 2.20 12.42
N PHE A 67 -3.97 2.96 13.27
CA PHE A 67 -5.11 3.79 12.88
C PHE A 67 -4.72 4.87 11.88
N LEU A 68 -3.62 5.60 12.15
CA LEU A 68 -3.07 6.60 11.22
C LEU A 68 -2.73 5.99 9.86
N ILE A 69 -2.00 4.88 9.87
CA ILE A 69 -1.60 4.14 8.67
C ILE A 69 -2.83 3.74 7.86
N ARG A 70 -3.85 3.16 8.51
CA ARG A 70 -5.06 2.70 7.85
C ARG A 70 -5.80 3.82 7.14
N VAL A 71 -5.98 4.96 7.82
CA VAL A 71 -6.66 6.14 7.25
C VAL A 71 -5.84 6.74 6.11
N ALA A 72 -4.53 6.88 6.28
CA ALA A 72 -3.65 7.44 5.27
C ALA A 72 -3.61 6.59 3.99
N VAL A 73 -3.48 5.26 4.14
CA VAL A 73 -3.49 4.31 3.01
C VAL A 73 -4.84 4.30 2.32
N ALA A 74 -5.95 4.30 3.06
CA ALA A 74 -7.27 4.39 2.47
C ALA A 74 -7.41 5.66 1.64
N MET A 75 -7.01 6.82 2.16
CA MET A 75 -7.07 8.09 1.43
C MET A 75 -6.24 8.06 0.15
N GLU A 76 -5.01 7.56 0.20
CA GLU A 76 -4.11 7.48 -0.97
C GLU A 76 -4.72 6.58 -2.05
N VAL A 77 -5.18 5.39 -1.68
CA VAL A 77 -5.75 4.43 -2.62
C VAL A 77 -7.05 4.97 -3.22
N HIS A 78 -7.94 5.55 -2.42
CA HIS A 78 -9.19 6.14 -2.91
C HIS A 78 -8.96 7.36 -3.80
N GLY A 79 -7.93 8.18 -3.52
CA GLY A 79 -7.55 9.33 -4.33
C GLY A 79 -6.79 9.01 -5.63
N ALA A 80 -6.13 7.84 -5.71
CA ALA A 80 -5.31 7.49 -6.87
C ALA A 80 -6.14 7.27 -8.16
N ARG A 81 -5.71 7.87 -9.27
CA ARG A 81 -6.35 7.68 -10.60
C ARG A 81 -6.03 6.32 -11.23
N GLY A 82 -4.97 5.66 -10.78
CA GLY A 82 -4.57 4.33 -11.21
C GLY A 82 -3.62 3.68 -10.21
N GLU A 83 -3.49 2.36 -10.25
CA GLU A 83 -2.67 1.60 -9.30
C GLU A 83 -1.19 2.00 -9.36
N ALA A 84 -0.73 2.43 -10.54
CA ALA A 84 0.64 2.85 -10.76
C ALA A 84 0.99 4.17 -10.05
N MET A 85 0.01 4.94 -9.59
CA MET A 85 0.24 6.22 -8.88
C MET A 85 0.29 6.05 -7.36
N ILE A 86 -0.25 4.94 -6.84
CA ILE A 86 -0.37 4.69 -5.39
C ILE A 86 1.01 4.69 -4.75
N LEU A 87 1.22 5.55 -3.75
CA LEU A 87 2.45 5.66 -2.97
C LEU A 87 3.71 5.97 -3.80
N ARG A 88 3.53 6.54 -5.00
CA ARG A 88 4.63 6.98 -5.88
C ARG A 88 4.97 8.46 -5.75
N GLY A 89 4.11 9.26 -5.14
CA GLY A 89 4.37 10.68 -4.88
C GLY A 89 5.35 10.92 -3.73
N GLU A 90 5.71 12.18 -3.52
CA GLU A 90 6.39 12.69 -2.30
C GLU A 90 5.40 13.38 -1.36
N ASN A 91 4.14 12.93 -1.42
CA ASN A 91 3.03 13.46 -0.68
C ASN A 91 3.07 13.01 0.80
N SER A 92 2.30 13.68 1.66
CA SER A 92 2.19 13.38 3.09
C SER A 92 1.79 11.93 3.36
N LEU A 93 0.88 11.36 2.58
CA LEU A 93 0.43 9.96 2.72
C LEU A 93 1.56 8.97 2.42
N SER A 94 2.36 9.21 1.37
CA SER A 94 3.54 8.43 1.04
C SER A 94 4.63 8.55 2.11
N LYS A 95 4.78 9.73 2.73
CA LYS A 95 5.69 9.95 3.86
C LYS A 95 5.25 9.18 5.11
N ILE A 96 3.96 9.08 5.40
CA ILE A 96 3.42 8.24 6.48
C ILE A 96 3.71 6.76 6.21
N ALA A 97 3.49 6.31 4.97
CA ALA A 97 3.83 4.94 4.57
C ALA A 97 5.32 4.63 4.77
N LEU A 98 6.21 5.55 4.39
CA LEU A 98 7.65 5.40 4.62
C LEU A 98 7.98 5.26 6.12
N ALA A 99 7.40 6.11 6.97
CA ALA A 99 7.58 6.02 8.43
C ALA A 99 7.09 4.66 8.99
N ALA A 100 5.97 4.14 8.48
CA ALA A 100 5.46 2.82 8.86
C ALA A 100 6.40 1.66 8.46
N THR A 101 7.20 1.86 7.42
CA THR A 101 8.17 0.86 6.93
C THR A 101 9.59 1.03 7.48
N GLU A 102 9.90 2.16 8.12
CA GLU A 102 11.25 2.48 8.61
C GLU A 102 11.76 1.45 9.62
N GLY A 103 10.90 1.02 10.54
CA GLY A 103 11.25 -0.04 11.50
C GLY A 103 11.61 -1.37 10.83
N TYR A 104 11.05 -1.66 9.65
CA TYR A 104 11.39 -2.86 8.87
C TYR A 104 12.69 -2.65 8.09
N GLU A 105 12.89 -1.48 7.47
CA GLU A 105 14.15 -1.10 6.82
C GLU A 105 15.34 -1.23 7.79
N ASN A 106 15.17 -0.76 9.03
CA ASN A 106 16.21 -0.82 10.06
C ASN A 106 16.53 -2.25 10.51
N LYS A 107 15.54 -3.16 10.52
CA LYS A 107 15.76 -4.57 10.86
C LYS A 107 16.51 -5.34 9.77
N ILE A 108 16.08 -5.20 8.52
CA ILE A 108 16.72 -5.90 7.39
C ILE A 108 18.06 -5.25 6.99
N GLY A 109 18.25 -3.97 7.35
CA GLY A 109 19.37 -3.13 6.94
C GLY A 109 20.75 -3.78 7.13
N PRO A 110 21.13 -4.25 8.33
CA PRO A 110 22.43 -4.88 8.56
C PRO A 110 22.71 -6.07 7.63
N SER A 111 21.74 -6.95 7.44
CA SER A 111 21.86 -8.13 6.57
C SER A 111 21.97 -7.72 5.10
N VAL A 112 21.16 -6.76 4.65
CA VAL A 112 21.23 -6.23 3.28
C VAL A 112 22.58 -5.56 3.03
N ASP A 113 23.09 -4.75 3.97
CA ASP A 113 24.36 -4.05 3.84
C ASP A 113 25.55 -5.00 3.74
N ALA A 114 25.54 -6.08 4.54
CA ALA A 114 26.58 -7.11 4.48
C ALA A 114 26.60 -7.79 3.10
N ILE A 115 25.44 -8.16 2.58
CA ILE A 115 25.31 -8.82 1.26
C ILE A 115 25.71 -7.86 0.12
N VAL A 116 25.33 -6.58 0.22
CA VAL A 116 25.70 -5.56 -0.77
C VAL A 116 27.20 -5.28 -0.74
N SER A 117 27.81 -5.21 0.45
CA SER A 117 29.27 -5.06 0.56
C SER A 117 30.01 -6.26 -0.05
N GLU A 118 29.58 -7.49 0.25
CA GLU A 118 30.13 -8.72 -0.36
C GLU A 118 29.97 -8.71 -1.90
N TYR A 119 28.84 -8.23 -2.41
CA TYR A 119 28.63 -8.06 -3.85
C TYR A 119 29.60 -7.04 -4.46
N LEU A 120 29.80 -5.90 -3.81
CA LEU A 120 30.68 -4.85 -4.32
C LEU A 120 32.14 -5.28 -4.38
N GLU A 121 32.56 -6.14 -3.45
CA GLU A 121 33.91 -6.70 -3.37
C GLU A 121 34.10 -7.97 -4.22
N SER A 122 33.06 -8.47 -4.87
CA SER A 122 33.12 -9.73 -5.63
C SER A 122 34.11 -9.64 -6.81
N PRO A 123 35.14 -10.52 -6.88
CA PRO A 123 36.13 -10.50 -7.95
C PRO A 123 35.58 -10.99 -9.29
N ASN A 124 34.44 -11.70 -9.28
CA ASN A 124 33.84 -12.35 -10.45
C ASN A 124 32.81 -11.47 -11.18
N LEU A 125 32.78 -10.16 -10.89
CA LEU A 125 31.89 -9.23 -11.57
C LEU A 125 32.53 -8.72 -12.87
N PRO A 126 31.88 -8.88 -14.02
CA PRO A 126 32.39 -8.31 -15.27
C PRO A 126 32.36 -6.78 -15.19
N ALA A 127 33.24 -6.10 -15.94
CA ALA A 127 33.33 -4.64 -15.99
C ALA A 127 32.01 -3.95 -16.38
N ALA A 128 31.13 -4.64 -17.09
CA ALA A 128 29.76 -4.20 -17.39
C ALA A 128 28.75 -5.29 -16.97
N PRO A 129 28.39 -5.39 -15.68
CA PRO A 129 27.43 -6.39 -15.23
C PRO A 129 26.04 -6.10 -15.81
N SER A 130 25.38 -7.14 -16.30
CA SER A 130 23.96 -7.08 -16.66
C SER A 130 23.11 -7.58 -15.48
N PRO A 131 21.84 -7.16 -15.37
CA PRO A 131 20.90 -7.75 -14.41
C PRO A 131 20.74 -9.27 -14.56
N ASP A 132 21.06 -9.80 -15.76
CA ASP A 132 20.95 -11.21 -16.09
C ASP A 132 22.23 -12.03 -15.77
N HIS A 133 23.28 -11.38 -15.26
CA HIS A 133 24.51 -12.07 -14.87
C HIS A 133 24.27 -12.96 -13.63
N GLU A 134 24.83 -14.16 -13.61
CA GLU A 134 24.58 -15.16 -12.57
C GLU A 134 24.93 -14.66 -11.16
N VAL A 135 26.08 -14.00 -11.01
CA VAL A 135 26.49 -13.36 -9.74
C VAL A 135 25.43 -12.35 -9.28
N VAL A 136 24.95 -11.48 -10.18
CA VAL A 136 23.94 -10.46 -9.84
C VAL A 136 22.62 -11.12 -9.40
N LYS A 137 22.22 -12.21 -10.06
CA LYS A 137 21.04 -13.00 -9.67
C LYS A 137 21.21 -13.59 -8.28
N ASN A 138 22.33 -14.25 -8.01
CA ASN A 138 22.61 -14.89 -6.73
C ASN A 138 22.56 -13.88 -5.58
N PHE A 139 23.19 -12.71 -5.75
CA PHE A 139 23.14 -11.66 -4.73
C PHE A 139 21.75 -11.03 -4.59
N SER A 140 20.99 -10.88 -5.68
CA SER A 140 19.58 -10.41 -5.61
C SER A 140 18.71 -11.39 -4.81
N VAL A 141 18.93 -12.70 -4.99
CA VAL A 141 18.22 -13.75 -4.26
C VAL A 141 18.63 -13.78 -2.78
N LYS A 142 19.93 -13.62 -2.47
CA LYS A 142 20.41 -13.48 -1.08
C LYS A 142 19.73 -12.31 -0.37
N ILE A 143 19.67 -11.13 -1.01
CA ILE A 143 19.00 -9.94 -0.45
C ILE A 143 17.51 -10.22 -0.21
N LEU A 144 16.84 -10.84 -1.19
CA LEU A 144 15.45 -11.22 -1.02
C LEU A 144 15.27 -12.18 0.16
N ALA A 145 16.07 -13.24 0.25
CA ALA A 145 16.00 -14.20 1.34
C ALA A 145 16.19 -13.52 2.70
N ALA A 146 17.19 -12.63 2.83
CA ALA A 146 17.42 -11.86 4.05
C ALA A 146 16.19 -11.02 4.44
N ALA A 147 15.56 -10.34 3.48
CA ALA A 147 14.36 -9.55 3.74
C ALA A 147 13.16 -10.42 4.17
N LEU A 148 12.95 -11.57 3.52
CA LEU A 148 11.79 -12.44 3.80
C LEU A 148 11.96 -13.27 5.08
N LEU A 149 13.18 -13.49 5.56
CA LEU A 149 13.46 -14.21 6.81
C LEU A 149 13.11 -13.37 8.04
N GLU A 150 13.25 -12.05 7.95
CA GLU A 150 12.97 -11.17 9.08
C GLU A 150 11.47 -11.09 9.42
N PRO A 151 11.09 -11.29 10.69
CA PRO A 151 9.71 -11.13 11.11
C PRO A 151 9.29 -9.67 10.96
N PRO A 152 8.18 -9.40 10.24
CA PRO A 152 7.75 -8.04 9.96
C PRO A 152 7.35 -7.30 11.27
N PRO A 153 7.79 -6.05 11.48
CA PRO A 153 7.29 -5.20 12.56
C PRO A 153 5.79 -4.99 12.47
N ARG A 154 5.14 -4.79 13.63
CA ARG A 154 3.69 -4.53 13.72
C ARG A 154 3.21 -3.41 12.78
N ALA A 155 3.91 -2.27 12.75
CA ALA A 155 3.54 -1.13 11.90
C ALA A 155 3.61 -1.49 10.40
N PHE A 156 4.64 -2.24 10.01
CA PHE A 156 4.80 -2.73 8.64
C PHE A 156 3.69 -3.73 8.28
N SER A 157 3.36 -4.67 9.18
CA SER A 157 2.25 -5.61 8.95
C SER A 157 0.90 -4.90 8.83
N ALA A 158 0.62 -3.93 9.69
CA ALA A 158 -0.60 -3.12 9.63
C ALA A 158 -0.68 -2.33 8.30
N PHE A 159 0.44 -1.74 7.86
CA PHE A 159 0.54 -1.04 6.59
C PHE A 159 0.29 -1.95 5.39
N VAL A 160 0.99 -3.08 5.31
CA VAL A 160 0.84 -4.03 4.20
C VAL A 160 -0.58 -4.58 4.14
N ALA A 161 -1.17 -4.96 5.27
CA ALA A 161 -2.55 -5.43 5.31
C ALA A 161 -3.53 -4.33 4.87
N SER A 162 -3.40 -3.11 5.39
CA SER A 162 -4.25 -2.00 4.98
C SER A 162 -4.14 -1.71 3.47
N LEU A 163 -2.93 -1.74 2.93
CA LEU A 163 -2.67 -1.49 1.51
C LEU A 163 -3.27 -2.60 0.65
N LEU A 164 -3.05 -3.87 1.00
CA LEU A 164 -3.64 -5.01 0.30
C LEU A 164 -5.17 -4.93 0.30
N THR A 165 -5.81 -4.68 1.45
CA THR A 165 -7.27 -4.60 1.54
C THR A 165 -7.83 -3.46 0.69
N ASN A 166 -7.30 -2.24 0.84
CA ASN A 166 -7.81 -1.08 0.09
C ASN A 166 -7.56 -1.21 -1.41
N VAL A 167 -6.38 -1.68 -1.81
CA VAL A 167 -6.06 -1.89 -3.23
C VAL A 167 -6.87 -3.05 -3.80
N ASN A 168 -7.16 -4.10 -3.03
CA ASN A 168 -8.01 -5.18 -3.53
C ASN A 168 -9.44 -4.69 -3.79
N ILE A 169 -9.97 -3.82 -2.94
CA ILE A 169 -11.30 -3.23 -3.13
C ILE A 169 -11.37 -2.40 -4.42
N LYS A 170 -10.37 -1.54 -4.67
CA LYS A 170 -10.39 -0.60 -5.81
C LYS A 170 -9.77 -1.15 -7.09
N PHE A 171 -8.74 -1.98 -6.97
CA PHE A 171 -7.90 -2.53 -8.04
C PHE A 171 -7.61 -4.03 -7.78
N PRO A 172 -8.64 -4.89 -7.82
CA PRO A 172 -8.55 -6.29 -7.36
C PRO A 172 -7.42 -7.07 -8.03
N LYS A 173 -7.12 -6.80 -9.31
CA LYS A 173 -6.07 -7.51 -10.08
C LYS A 173 -4.64 -7.05 -9.84
N LYS A 174 -4.41 -6.06 -8.97
CA LYS A 174 -3.11 -5.35 -8.88
C LYS A 174 -2.59 -5.16 -7.46
N HIS A 175 -3.28 -5.64 -6.43
CA HIS A 175 -2.93 -5.42 -5.02
C HIS A 175 -1.50 -5.90 -4.69
N LEU A 176 -1.11 -7.10 -5.12
CA LEU A 176 0.25 -7.61 -4.91
C LEU A 176 1.32 -6.74 -5.56
N ARG A 177 1.05 -6.25 -6.77
CA ARG A 177 1.99 -5.40 -7.51
C ARG A 177 2.24 -4.09 -6.79
N VAL A 178 1.21 -3.49 -6.18
CA VAL A 178 1.33 -2.24 -5.43
C VAL A 178 2.13 -2.45 -4.15
N CYS A 179 1.82 -3.51 -3.38
CA CYS A 179 2.55 -3.83 -2.15
C CYS A 179 4.01 -4.19 -2.40
N ALA A 180 4.29 -5.05 -3.39
CA ALA A 180 5.64 -5.35 -3.81
C ALA A 180 6.34 -4.09 -4.32
N GLY A 181 5.67 -3.30 -5.16
CA GLY A 181 6.19 -2.02 -5.65
C GLY A 181 6.65 -1.12 -4.51
N HIS A 182 5.88 -0.99 -3.43
CA HIS A 182 6.29 -0.22 -2.26
C HIS A 182 7.50 -0.85 -1.55
N LEU A 183 7.42 -2.14 -1.18
CA LEU A 183 8.50 -2.85 -0.49
C LEU A 183 9.85 -2.74 -1.23
N PHE A 184 9.85 -2.93 -2.54
CA PHE A 184 11.10 -2.93 -3.30
C PHE A 184 11.56 -1.52 -3.68
N LEU A 185 10.68 -0.68 -4.21
CA LEU A 185 11.07 0.64 -4.71
C LEU A 185 11.31 1.65 -3.60
N ARG A 186 10.65 1.49 -2.45
CA ARG A 186 10.69 2.46 -1.35
C ARG A 186 11.49 1.99 -0.14
N VAL A 187 11.69 0.68 0.03
CA VAL A 187 12.45 0.14 1.19
C VAL A 187 13.78 -0.47 0.72
N LEU A 188 13.73 -1.58 -0.03
CA LEU A 188 14.94 -2.36 -0.35
C LEU A 188 15.89 -1.69 -1.34
N CYS A 189 15.40 -1.18 -2.48
CA CYS A 189 16.27 -0.55 -3.47
C CYS A 189 16.94 0.72 -2.91
N PRO A 190 16.21 1.62 -2.20
CA PRO A 190 16.86 2.74 -1.52
C PRO A 190 17.93 2.30 -0.51
N ARG A 191 17.68 1.22 0.25
CA ARG A 191 18.68 0.67 1.18
C ARG A 191 19.95 0.24 0.46
N ILE A 192 19.83 -0.55 -0.61
CA ILE A 192 20.96 -1.01 -1.44
C ILE A 192 21.77 0.19 -1.94
N LEU A 193 21.11 1.23 -2.45
CA LEU A 193 21.78 2.41 -3.01
C LEU A 193 22.54 3.23 -1.95
N ARG A 194 22.07 3.23 -0.69
CA ARG A 194 22.67 3.96 0.44
C ARG A 194 23.88 3.26 1.06
N VAL A 195 24.12 1.97 0.77
CA VAL A 195 25.27 1.25 1.33
C VAL A 195 26.56 1.97 0.96
N THR A 196 27.31 2.39 1.98
CA THR A 196 28.64 2.99 1.87
C THR A 196 29.67 1.91 2.09
N THR A 197 30.59 1.73 1.14
CA THR A 197 31.78 0.89 1.35
C THR A 197 32.76 1.69 2.20
N ASN A 198 33.25 1.10 3.29
CA ASN A 198 34.34 1.67 4.07
C ASN A 198 35.65 1.52 3.27
N ASP A 199 35.84 2.34 2.24
CA ASP A 199 37.13 2.47 1.56
C ASP A 199 38.08 3.27 2.47
N THR A 200 38.53 2.65 3.56
CA THR A 200 39.53 3.23 4.46
C THR A 200 40.95 3.16 3.90
N THR A 201 41.17 2.54 2.73
CA THR A 201 42.50 2.05 2.32
C THR A 201 43.10 2.63 1.04
N THR A 202 42.55 3.65 0.37
CA THR A 202 43.26 4.18 -0.82
C THR A 202 43.20 5.69 -0.99
N LYS A 203 44.36 6.33 -0.81
CA LYS A 203 44.63 7.75 -1.10
C LYS A 203 44.68 8.09 -2.60
N ASP A 204 44.45 7.12 -3.49
CA ASP A 204 44.53 7.27 -4.95
C ASP A 204 43.28 6.73 -5.67
N LYS A 205 42.07 7.29 -5.49
CA LYS A 205 40.90 6.83 -6.29
C LYS A 205 39.87 7.93 -6.57
N LYS A 206 39.90 8.46 -7.79
CA LYS A 206 38.74 9.19 -8.37
C LYS A 206 37.71 8.26 -9.05
N GLU A 207 37.93 6.93 -9.10
CA GLU A 207 37.18 6.02 -9.99
C GLU A 207 36.24 5.00 -9.29
N ALA A 208 36.60 4.47 -8.11
CA ALA A 208 35.78 3.49 -7.37
C ALA A 208 34.33 3.95 -7.01
N PRO A 209 34.06 5.24 -6.70
CA PRO A 209 32.72 5.68 -6.33
C PRO A 209 31.67 5.48 -7.43
N GLU A 210 32.04 5.70 -8.69
CA GLU A 210 31.11 5.61 -9.82
C GLU A 210 30.85 4.15 -10.22
N GLU A 211 31.87 3.29 -10.11
CA GLU A 211 31.73 1.85 -10.34
C GLU A 211 30.81 1.20 -9.29
N HIS A 212 31.02 1.46 -8.00
CA HIS A 212 30.16 0.94 -6.93
C HIS A 212 28.71 1.42 -7.10
N ARG A 213 28.52 2.68 -7.50
CA ARG A 213 27.20 3.21 -7.82
C ARG A 213 26.53 2.44 -8.96
N ARG A 214 27.27 2.17 -10.05
CA ARG A 214 26.76 1.38 -11.19
C ARG A 214 26.40 -0.05 -10.77
N ARG A 215 27.27 -0.72 -10.00
CA ARG A 215 27.03 -2.06 -9.46
C ARG A 215 25.76 -2.09 -8.59
N LYS A 216 25.60 -1.17 -7.64
CA LYS A 216 24.38 -1.04 -6.81
C LYS A 216 23.11 -0.84 -7.64
N LEU A 217 23.18 -0.05 -8.71
CA LEU A 217 22.04 0.17 -9.62
C LEU A 217 21.66 -1.11 -10.39
N ILE A 218 22.64 -1.88 -10.85
CA ILE A 218 22.41 -3.16 -11.55
C ILE A 218 21.76 -4.16 -10.60
N LEU A 219 22.29 -4.29 -9.38
CA LEU A 219 21.72 -5.15 -8.34
C LEU A 219 20.28 -4.75 -8.00
N SER A 220 20.01 -3.44 -7.83
CA SER A 220 18.66 -2.93 -7.58
C SER A 220 17.69 -3.26 -8.73
N LYS A 221 18.15 -3.16 -9.99
CA LYS A 221 17.35 -3.52 -11.18
C LYS A 221 17.06 -5.01 -11.25
N ALA A 222 18.05 -5.86 -10.96
CA ALA A 222 17.90 -7.30 -10.94
C ALA A 222 16.94 -7.77 -9.83
N LEU A 223 17.02 -7.15 -8.66
CA LEU A 223 16.06 -7.35 -7.57
C LEU A 223 14.66 -6.91 -8.02
N GLN A 224 14.52 -5.69 -8.57
CA GLN A 224 13.22 -5.17 -9.04
C GLN A 224 12.57 -6.08 -10.10
N ALA A 225 13.35 -6.69 -11.00
CA ALA A 225 12.86 -7.58 -12.05
C ALA A 225 12.16 -8.84 -11.50
N ILE A 226 12.51 -9.28 -10.28
CA ILE A 226 11.82 -10.39 -9.62
C ILE A 226 10.33 -10.05 -9.40
N PHE A 227 10.04 -8.78 -9.10
CA PHE A 227 8.75 -8.31 -8.57
C PHE A 227 7.87 -7.59 -9.58
N LEU A 228 8.50 -6.81 -10.45
CA LEU A 228 7.82 -5.98 -11.43
C LEU A 228 8.25 -6.46 -12.82
N PRO A 229 7.63 -7.53 -13.35
CA PRO A 229 7.83 -7.88 -14.75
C PRO A 229 7.58 -6.64 -15.60
N SER A 230 8.54 -6.32 -16.46
CA SER A 230 8.33 -5.30 -17.48
C SER A 230 7.16 -5.73 -18.35
N SER A 231 6.22 -4.83 -18.65
CA SER A 231 5.17 -5.11 -19.62
C SER A 231 5.73 -5.36 -21.02
N ALA A 232 6.96 -4.90 -21.29
CA ALA A 232 7.61 -4.98 -22.60
C ALA A 232 8.52 -6.21 -22.76
N LYS A 233 8.88 -6.92 -21.67
CA LYS A 233 9.80 -8.06 -21.74
C LYS A 233 9.33 -9.20 -20.84
N PRO A 234 9.40 -10.47 -21.31
CA PRO A 234 9.09 -11.60 -20.45
C PRO A 234 10.00 -11.58 -19.22
N PRO A 235 9.48 -11.97 -18.04
CA PRO A 235 10.27 -12.00 -16.84
C PRO A 235 11.41 -13.01 -16.97
N PRO A 236 12.62 -12.69 -16.49
CA PRO A 236 13.73 -13.64 -16.55
C PRO A 236 13.37 -14.94 -15.81
N PRO A 237 13.76 -16.13 -16.31
CA PRO A 237 13.36 -17.42 -15.74
C PRO A 237 13.67 -17.57 -14.25
N TYR A 238 14.82 -17.03 -13.80
CA TYR A 238 15.24 -17.07 -12.40
C TYR A 238 14.25 -16.37 -11.45
N THR A 239 13.41 -15.45 -11.95
CA THR A 239 12.45 -14.71 -11.12
C THR A 239 11.25 -15.55 -10.70
N VAL A 240 10.90 -16.59 -11.46
CA VAL A 240 9.66 -17.36 -11.28
C VAL A 240 9.60 -18.07 -9.92
N PRO A 241 10.65 -18.80 -9.47
CA PRO A 241 10.63 -19.46 -8.16
C PRO A 241 10.45 -18.49 -6.99
N HIS A 242 11.07 -17.30 -7.09
CA HIS A 242 11.06 -16.32 -6.00
C HIS A 242 9.74 -15.56 -5.87
N ARG A 243 8.94 -15.51 -6.94
CA ARG A 243 7.59 -14.93 -6.89
C ARG A 243 6.66 -15.72 -5.97
N LYS A 244 6.72 -17.05 -6.02
CA LYS A 244 5.96 -17.92 -5.11
C LYS A 244 6.32 -17.64 -3.65
N THR A 245 7.61 -17.56 -3.36
CA THR A 245 8.11 -17.28 -2.00
C THR A 245 7.64 -15.92 -1.49
N LEU A 246 7.73 -14.89 -2.34
CA LEU A 246 7.23 -13.56 -2.00
C LEU A 246 5.71 -13.57 -1.75
N HIS A 247 4.94 -14.21 -2.62
CA HIS A 247 3.49 -14.28 -2.49
C HIS A 247 3.10 -14.88 -1.13
N LYS A 248 3.75 -16.00 -0.76
CA LYS A 248 3.57 -16.61 0.58
C LYS A 248 3.96 -15.67 1.71
N TYR A 249 5.05 -14.91 1.55
CA TYR A 249 5.46 -13.92 2.54
C TYR A 249 4.45 -12.78 2.69
N LEU A 250 3.94 -12.22 1.58
CA LEU A 250 2.92 -11.16 1.61
C LEU A 250 1.60 -11.66 2.23
N LEU A 251 1.20 -12.91 1.96
CA LEU A 251 0.07 -13.55 2.61
C LEU A 251 0.25 -13.69 4.13
N ARG A 252 1.45 -14.08 4.57
CA ARG A 252 1.77 -14.15 6.00
C ARG A 252 1.68 -12.77 6.66
N ILE A 253 2.25 -11.74 6.03
CA ILE A 253 2.16 -10.37 6.55
C ILE A 253 0.71 -9.91 6.59
N LEU A 254 -0.08 -10.24 5.57
CA LEU A 254 -1.50 -9.91 5.52
C LEU A 254 -2.26 -10.55 6.68
N ASP A 255 -2.03 -11.82 6.99
CA ASP A 255 -2.66 -12.51 8.13
C ASP A 255 -2.29 -11.81 9.46
N GLU A 256 -1.00 -11.52 9.66
CA GLU A 256 -0.53 -10.80 10.86
C GLU A 256 -1.14 -9.40 10.97
N GLY A 257 -1.17 -8.64 9.86
CA GLY A 257 -1.76 -7.31 9.79
C GLY A 257 -3.28 -7.31 9.94
N SER A 258 -3.96 -8.36 9.47
CA SER A 258 -5.41 -8.51 9.63
C SER A 258 -5.79 -8.74 11.08
N LYS A 259 -5.00 -9.50 11.85
CA LYS A 259 -5.18 -9.66 13.30
C LYS A 259 -5.02 -8.34 14.05
N ILE A 260 -4.14 -7.46 13.58
CA ILE A 260 -3.92 -6.12 14.14
C ILE A 260 -5.11 -5.20 13.81
N ASN A 261 -5.56 -5.20 12.55
CA ASN A 261 -6.61 -4.30 12.08
C ASN A 261 -8.01 -4.70 12.56
N ASN A 262 -8.25 -6.01 12.74
CA ASN A 262 -9.54 -6.58 13.11
C ASN A 262 -9.42 -7.51 14.34
N PRO A 263 -9.10 -6.99 15.54
CA PRO A 263 -8.92 -7.81 16.74
C PRO A 263 -10.17 -8.62 17.11
N ARG A 264 -11.37 -8.18 16.68
CA ARG A 264 -12.65 -8.90 16.87
C ARG A 264 -12.88 -10.07 15.88
N ALA A 265 -12.30 -10.04 14.69
CA ALA A 265 -12.42 -11.14 13.73
C ALA A 265 -11.57 -12.36 14.16
N SER A 266 -10.45 -12.10 14.84
CA SER A 266 -9.54 -13.10 15.41
C SER A 266 -10.20 -14.00 16.47
N SER A 267 -11.12 -13.45 17.28
CA SER A 267 -11.88 -14.21 18.29
C SER A 267 -12.98 -15.08 17.68
N ILE A 268 -13.56 -14.68 16.54
CA ILE A 268 -14.62 -15.43 15.85
C ILE A 268 -13.98 -16.60 15.07
N ASN A 269 -12.88 -16.34 14.35
CA ASN A 269 -12.18 -17.39 13.59
C ASN A 269 -11.43 -18.39 14.48
N SER A 270 -11.04 -18.04 15.71
CA SER A 270 -10.46 -19.02 16.64
C SER A 270 -11.49 -20.01 17.19
N ALA A 271 -12.80 -19.69 17.13
CA ALA A 271 -13.88 -20.62 17.46
C ALA A 271 -14.29 -21.50 16.25
N GLU A 272 -14.00 -21.08 15.01
CA GLU A 272 -14.30 -21.83 13.78
C GLU A 272 -13.11 -22.58 13.15
N ASN A 273 -11.86 -22.34 13.60
CA ASN A 273 -10.63 -22.94 13.04
C ASN A 273 -10.32 -24.37 13.51
N GLY A 274 -11.34 -25.23 13.55
CA GLY A 274 -11.18 -26.68 13.38
C GLY A 274 -11.08 -27.10 11.90
N ARG A 275 -11.05 -26.14 10.96
CA ARG A 275 -10.94 -26.42 9.52
C ARG A 275 -9.58 -25.99 9.00
N SER A 276 -8.83 -26.99 8.53
CA SER A 276 -7.54 -26.82 7.86
C SER A 276 -7.65 -25.85 6.68
N PRO A 277 -6.59 -25.07 6.37
CA PRO A 277 -6.54 -24.31 5.13
C PRO A 277 -6.73 -25.26 3.93
N PRO A 278 -7.39 -24.84 2.84
CA PRO A 278 -7.69 -25.72 1.73
C PRO A 278 -6.40 -26.29 1.12
N SER A 279 -6.15 -27.57 1.37
CA SER A 279 -5.06 -28.33 0.80
C SER A 279 -5.41 -28.74 -0.64
N LYS A 280 -5.15 -27.83 -1.59
CA LYS A 280 -4.91 -28.24 -2.97
C LYS A 280 -3.63 -27.59 -3.45
N GLU A 281 -2.52 -28.31 -3.29
CA GLU A 281 -1.32 -28.09 -4.09
C GLU A 281 -1.69 -28.25 -5.57
N THR A 282 -1.90 -27.13 -6.24
CA THR A 282 -1.80 -27.07 -7.70
C THR A 282 -0.31 -26.86 -8.01
N LYS A 283 0.40 -27.96 -8.29
CA LYS A 283 1.65 -27.90 -9.06
C LYS A 283 1.29 -27.48 -10.48
N GLY A 284 1.19 -26.18 -10.68
CA GLY A 284 0.93 -25.53 -11.97
C GLY A 284 1.44 -24.10 -11.92
N ASP A 285 1.71 -23.52 -13.07
CA ASP A 285 2.29 -22.18 -13.20
C ASP A 285 1.51 -21.09 -12.44
N VAL A 286 2.26 -20.17 -11.84
CA VAL A 286 1.73 -18.97 -11.18
C VAL A 286 1.24 -18.02 -12.25
N ASP A 287 -0.05 -18.12 -12.51
CA ASP A 287 -0.80 -17.11 -13.22
C ASP A 287 -1.21 -16.04 -12.21
N TRP A 288 -0.61 -14.85 -12.32
CA TRP A 288 -0.94 -13.71 -11.46
C TRP A 288 -2.44 -13.39 -11.47
N GLY A 289 -3.18 -13.74 -12.53
CA GLY A 289 -4.64 -13.63 -12.54
C GLY A 289 -5.30 -14.55 -11.51
N LYS A 290 -4.93 -15.83 -11.48
CA LYS A 290 -5.51 -16.87 -10.61
C LYS A 290 -5.05 -16.77 -9.14
N ASP A 291 -3.82 -16.36 -8.90
CA ASP A 291 -3.31 -16.19 -7.52
C ASP A 291 -3.81 -14.88 -6.88
N THR A 292 -4.08 -13.87 -7.71
CA THR A 292 -4.84 -12.68 -7.28
C THR A 292 -6.26 -13.07 -6.86
N GLU A 293 -6.92 -13.96 -7.60
CA GLU A 293 -8.24 -14.49 -7.23
C GLU A 293 -8.17 -15.24 -5.89
N THR A 294 -7.09 -15.98 -5.62
CA THR A 294 -6.89 -16.67 -4.32
C THR A 294 -6.77 -15.69 -3.15
N ILE A 295 -5.99 -14.60 -3.30
CA ILE A 295 -5.92 -13.55 -2.27
C ILE A 295 -7.24 -12.80 -2.15
N ALA A 296 -7.91 -12.52 -3.26
CA ALA A 296 -9.22 -11.87 -3.26
C ALA A 296 -10.23 -12.73 -2.48
N SER A 297 -10.29 -14.04 -2.74
CA SER A 297 -11.15 -14.97 -1.98
C SER A 297 -10.75 -15.08 -0.51
N TYR A 298 -9.45 -15.05 -0.17
CA TYR A 298 -9.01 -15.01 1.22
C TYR A 298 -9.41 -13.70 1.92
N LEU A 299 -9.22 -12.55 1.26
CA LEU A 299 -9.65 -11.25 1.75
C LEU A 299 -11.18 -11.18 1.90
N GLU A 300 -11.94 -11.74 0.96
CA GLU A 300 -13.41 -11.89 1.05
C GLU A 300 -13.80 -12.75 2.26
N SER A 301 -13.08 -13.83 2.53
CA SER A 301 -13.30 -14.67 3.72
C SER A 301 -12.97 -13.94 5.04
N LEU A 302 -11.89 -13.15 5.07
CA LEU A 302 -11.50 -12.34 6.23
C LEU A 302 -12.46 -11.19 6.51
N LEU A 303 -13.11 -10.66 5.48
CA LEU A 303 -14.10 -9.59 5.59
C LEU A 303 -15.47 -10.09 6.08
N GLY A 304 -15.65 -11.40 6.25
CA GLY A 304 -16.77 -11.97 7.02
C GLY A 304 -18.16 -11.64 6.48
N SER A 305 -18.34 -11.48 5.16
CA SER A 305 -19.69 -11.33 4.61
C SER A 305 -20.37 -12.69 4.50
N SER A 306 -21.19 -13.02 5.50
CA SER A 306 -22.19 -14.07 5.51
C SER A 306 -23.33 -13.81 4.51
N ARG A 307 -23.00 -13.57 3.23
CA ARG A 307 -23.93 -13.69 2.10
C ARG A 307 -23.18 -14.22 0.88
N PRO A 308 -23.57 -15.37 0.31
CA PRO A 308 -23.11 -15.73 -1.02
C PRO A 308 -23.59 -14.64 -1.99
N VAL A 309 -22.68 -14.07 -2.77
CA VAL A 309 -23.03 -13.22 -3.92
C VAL A 309 -23.65 -14.13 -4.99
N SER A 310 -24.91 -14.47 -4.78
CA SER A 310 -25.77 -15.17 -5.72
C SER A 310 -26.74 -14.15 -6.30
N LYS A 311 -26.63 -13.96 -7.62
CA LYS A 311 -27.54 -13.30 -8.57
C LYS A 311 -27.39 -11.77 -8.71
N THR A 312 -26.80 -11.43 -9.87
CA THR A 312 -26.92 -10.20 -10.67
C THR A 312 -26.93 -8.83 -9.95
N PRO A 313 -25.97 -7.92 -10.27
CA PRO A 313 -25.90 -6.57 -9.69
C PRO A 313 -27.22 -5.76 -9.80
N LYS A 314 -28.00 -6.03 -10.85
CA LYS A 314 -29.27 -5.35 -11.13
C LYS A 314 -30.32 -5.57 -10.04
N ASP A 315 -30.46 -6.80 -9.53
CA ASP A 315 -31.50 -7.12 -8.55
C ASP A 315 -31.14 -6.62 -7.14
N THR A 316 -29.85 -6.56 -6.84
CA THR A 316 -29.33 -6.06 -5.57
C THR A 316 -29.46 -4.54 -5.47
N VAL A 317 -29.16 -3.80 -6.55
CA VAL A 317 -29.34 -2.34 -6.59
C VAL A 317 -30.82 -1.97 -6.46
N ILE A 318 -31.71 -2.66 -7.16
CA ILE A 318 -33.15 -2.38 -7.10
C ILE A 318 -33.69 -2.64 -5.69
N LYS A 319 -33.32 -3.76 -5.03
CA LYS A 319 -33.75 -4.05 -3.65
C LYS A 319 -33.17 -3.10 -2.60
N VAL A 320 -31.92 -2.67 -2.76
CA VAL A 320 -31.30 -1.70 -1.83
C VAL A 320 -31.92 -0.31 -2.00
N MET A 321 -32.15 0.13 -3.24
CA MET A 321 -32.80 1.42 -3.50
C MET A 321 -34.26 1.42 -3.03
N THR A 322 -35.04 0.36 -3.27
CA THR A 322 -36.41 0.27 -2.74
C THR A 322 -36.44 0.16 -1.22
N GLY A 323 -35.51 -0.58 -0.60
CA GLY A 323 -35.43 -0.70 0.86
C GLY A 323 -35.03 0.61 1.56
N GLN A 324 -34.05 1.35 1.01
CA GLN A 324 -33.63 2.63 1.55
C GLN A 324 -34.66 3.74 1.32
N MET A 325 -35.34 3.76 0.16
CA MET A 325 -36.45 4.70 -0.05
C MET A 325 -37.62 4.41 0.91
N LYS A 326 -37.91 3.14 1.22
CA LYS A 326 -38.93 2.77 2.22
C LYS A 326 -38.59 3.28 3.62
N GLN A 327 -37.33 3.16 4.03
CA GLN A 327 -36.86 3.63 5.34
C GLN A 327 -36.75 5.14 5.45
N MET A 328 -36.31 5.82 4.38
CA MET A 328 -36.09 7.26 4.39
C MET A 328 -37.38 8.06 4.28
N LEU A 329 -38.42 7.50 3.65
CA LEU A 329 -39.71 8.17 3.48
C LEU A 329 -40.74 7.77 4.56
N GLY A 330 -40.53 6.69 5.31
CA GLY A 330 -41.47 6.25 6.35
C GLY A 330 -42.85 5.84 5.81
N ILE A 331 -42.95 5.56 4.51
CA ILE A 331 -44.22 5.27 3.82
C ILE A 331 -44.25 3.78 3.47
N GLU A 332 -45.24 3.06 4.00
CA GLU A 332 -45.63 1.75 3.48
C GLU A 332 -46.28 1.95 2.10
N MET A 333 -45.48 1.83 1.03
CA MET A 333 -45.98 1.99 -0.34
C MET A 333 -46.85 0.79 -0.74
N GLU A 334 -48.15 0.86 -0.44
CA GLU A 334 -49.19 0.11 -1.16
C GLU A 334 -49.92 0.98 -2.20
N ASP A 335 -49.69 2.30 -2.19
CA ASP A 335 -50.37 3.22 -3.09
C ASP A 335 -49.60 3.45 -4.40
N ALA A 336 -50.12 2.86 -5.48
CA ALA A 336 -49.56 2.96 -6.84
C ALA A 336 -49.38 4.42 -7.30
N GLU A 337 -50.15 5.35 -6.76
CA GLU A 337 -50.05 6.77 -7.08
C GLU A 337 -48.75 7.40 -6.57
N ILE A 338 -48.27 7.00 -5.39
CA ILE A 338 -47.01 7.49 -4.81
C ILE A 338 -45.82 6.95 -5.58
N GLN A 339 -45.88 5.68 -5.99
CA GLN A 339 -44.83 5.06 -6.79
C GLN A 339 -44.68 5.77 -8.15
N HIS A 340 -45.81 6.13 -8.78
CA HIS A 340 -45.81 6.87 -10.04
C HIS A 340 -45.22 8.29 -9.90
N LYS A 341 -45.50 8.99 -8.79
CA LYS A 341 -44.91 10.31 -8.49
C LYS A 341 -43.40 10.24 -8.28
N ILE A 342 -42.91 9.19 -7.62
CA ILE A 342 -41.47 8.96 -7.42
C ILE A 342 -40.77 8.63 -8.75
N TYR A 343 -41.35 7.74 -9.57
CA TYR A 343 -40.81 7.42 -10.90
C TYR A 343 -40.75 8.66 -11.80
N PHE A 344 -41.79 9.49 -11.79
CA PHE A 344 -41.82 10.74 -12.55
C PHE A 344 -40.73 11.72 -12.06
N GLY A 345 -40.55 11.86 -10.74
CA GLY A 345 -39.47 12.65 -10.16
C GLY A 345 -38.08 12.18 -10.59
N GLY A 346 -37.85 10.86 -10.61
CA GLY A 346 -36.59 10.26 -11.08
C GLY A 346 -36.32 10.53 -12.57
N ILE A 347 -37.36 10.45 -13.42
CA ILE A 347 -37.26 10.74 -14.85
C ILE A 347 -36.91 12.23 -15.08
N VAL A 348 -37.56 13.14 -14.35
CA VAL A 348 -37.29 14.58 -14.47
C VAL A 348 -35.85 14.91 -14.07
N VAL A 349 -35.34 14.35 -12.97
CA VAL A 349 -33.94 14.54 -12.54
C VAL A 349 -32.95 13.95 -13.56
N GLY A 350 -33.26 12.78 -14.12
CA GLY A 350 -32.45 12.15 -15.17
C GLY A 350 -32.36 13.01 -16.44
N LEU A 351 -33.49 13.55 -16.89
CA LEU A 351 -33.56 14.46 -18.05
C LEU A 351 -32.82 15.78 -17.78
N LEU A 352 -32.95 16.34 -16.58
CA LEU A 352 -32.25 17.57 -16.19
C LEU A 352 -30.72 17.35 -16.16
N THR A 353 -30.27 16.20 -15.67
CA THR A 353 -28.84 15.83 -15.66
C THR A 353 -28.28 15.70 -17.08
N LEU A 354 -29.03 15.06 -17.99
CA LEU A 354 -28.66 14.98 -19.41
C LEU A 354 -28.63 16.37 -20.08
N PHE A 355 -29.56 17.26 -19.74
CA PHE A 355 -29.58 18.63 -20.25
C PHE A 355 -28.35 19.44 -19.80
N ILE A 356 -27.95 19.32 -18.53
CA ILE A 356 -26.75 19.97 -17.99
C ILE A 356 -25.50 19.41 -18.68
N LEU A 357 -25.38 18.08 -18.79
CA LEU A 357 -24.24 17.44 -19.47
C LEU A 357 -24.15 17.84 -20.94
N ARG A 358 -25.28 17.93 -21.66
CA ARG A 358 -25.34 18.42 -23.05
C ARG A 358 -24.92 19.88 -23.15
N SER A 359 -25.38 20.73 -22.24
CA SER A 359 -25.03 22.16 -22.20
C SER A 359 -23.54 22.37 -21.92
N TRP A 360 -22.98 21.57 -21.01
CA TRP A 360 -21.55 21.58 -20.68
C TRP A 360 -20.68 21.09 -21.84
N ALA A 361 -21.10 20.03 -22.53
CA ALA A 361 -20.43 19.55 -23.74
C ALA A 361 -20.47 20.62 -24.86
N THR A 362 -21.61 21.28 -25.06
CA THR A 362 -21.75 22.34 -26.08
C THR A 362 -20.86 23.55 -25.79
N LEU A 363 -20.64 23.88 -24.51
CA LEU A 363 -19.71 24.93 -24.09
C LEU A 363 -18.24 24.57 -24.39
N GLN A 364 -17.82 23.33 -24.16
CA GLN A 364 -16.44 22.91 -24.47
C GLN A 364 -16.13 22.86 -25.96
N PHE A 365 -17.12 22.61 -26.83
CA PHE A 365 -16.92 22.53 -28.28
C PHE A 365 -17.12 23.87 -29.03
N ASN A 366 -17.53 24.94 -28.34
CA ASN A 366 -17.62 26.29 -28.91
C ASN A 366 -16.51 27.23 -28.40
N GLU A 367 -15.61 26.74 -27.52
CA GLU A 367 -14.38 27.45 -27.10
C GLU A 367 -13.13 27.01 -27.88
N ASP A 368 -13.24 25.98 -28.73
CA ASP A 368 -12.34 25.75 -29.89
C ASP A 368 -12.96 26.40 -31.14
#